data_AF-A0A936VZ14-F1
#
_entry.id   AF-A0A936VZ14-F1
#
_cell.length_a   1.000
_cell.length_b   1.000
_cell.length_c   1.000
_cell.angle_alpha   90.00
_cell.angle_beta   90.00
_cell.angle_gamma   90.00
#
_symmetry.space_group_name_H-M   'P 1'
#
loop_
_entity.id
_entity.type
_entity.pdbx_description
1 polymer ?
#
loop_
_entity_poly.entity_id
_entity_poly.type
_entity_poly.pdbx_seq_one_letter_code
_entity_poly.pdbx_strand_id
1 'polypeptide(L)'
;MESKKYTTGDRFMLLRKVKGFKQEEMADILKIDPKTLSKIENNEVQPKIDLIERFVDVLNISIEDFFRFSENNIFHNNIHESSQFELNNTKLVSSDEIYLKLLEEKEKRIQEKDKLLEEKNKLIESLYLELKQNKI
;
A
#
# COMPACT_ATOMS: atom_id res chain seq x y z
N MET A 1 3.54 25.31 8.86
CA MET A 1 2.47 24.28 8.88
C MET A 1 2.91 23.23 9.88
N GLU A 2 2.13 22.99 10.94
CA GLU A 2 2.47 21.97 11.94
C GLU A 2 2.34 20.57 11.30
N SER A 3 3.37 19.75 11.44
CA SER A 3 3.34 18.35 11.04
C SER A 3 2.26 17.61 11.83
N LYS A 4 1.32 16.95 11.15
CA LYS A 4 0.29 16.15 11.82
C LYS A 4 0.97 15.02 12.61
N LYS A 5 0.78 15.03 13.93
CA LYS A 5 1.31 13.99 14.82
C LYS A 5 0.38 12.78 14.77
N TYR A 6 0.82 11.68 14.16
CA TYR A 6 0.08 10.42 14.22
C TYR A 6 0.09 9.83 15.62
N THR A 7 -1.06 9.34 16.04
CA THR A 7 -1.22 8.52 17.25
C THR A 7 -0.75 7.08 16.99
N THR A 8 -0.72 6.24 18.02
CA THR A 8 -0.42 4.81 17.85
C THR A 8 -1.50 4.11 17.03
N GLY A 9 -2.79 4.41 17.27
CA GLY A 9 -3.90 3.82 16.51
C GLY A 9 -3.86 4.21 15.03
N ASP A 10 -3.54 5.47 14.72
CA ASP A 10 -3.39 5.92 13.33
C ASP A 10 -2.33 5.12 12.57
N ARG A 11 -1.20 4.80 13.24
CA ARG A 11 -0.13 3.99 12.66
C ARG A 11 -0.59 2.56 12.36
N PHE A 12 -1.28 1.92 13.29
CA PHE A 12 -1.86 0.58 13.07
C PHE A 12 -2.77 0.57 11.84
N MET A 13 -3.71 1.52 11.78
CA MET A 13 -4.66 1.61 10.69
C MET A 13 -3.96 1.84 9.35
N LEU A 14 -3.04 2.79 9.29
CA LEU A 14 -2.40 3.20 8.05
C LEU A 14 -1.45 2.13 7.51
N LEU A 15 -0.60 1.57 8.36
CA LEU A 15 0.32 0.50 7.98
C LEU A 15 -0.43 -0.75 7.52
N ARG A 16 -1.52 -1.12 8.23
CA ARG A 16 -2.40 -2.23 7.82
C ARG A 16 -2.99 -1.99 6.42
N LYS A 17 -3.53 -0.79 6.17
CA LYS A 17 -4.13 -0.43 4.89
C LYS A 17 -3.11 -0.38 3.74
N VAL A 18 -1.91 0.15 3.98
CA VAL A 18 -0.82 0.19 2.98
C VAL A 18 -0.43 -1.22 2.55
N LYS A 19 -0.45 -2.18 3.48
CA LYS A 19 -0.15 -3.59 3.21
C LYS A 19 -1.36 -4.38 2.69
N GLY A 20 -2.53 -3.73 2.52
CA GLY A 20 -3.71 -4.30 1.89
C GLY A 20 -4.57 -5.20 2.78
N PHE A 21 -4.29 -5.27 4.08
CA PHE A 21 -5.02 -6.15 4.99
C PHE A 21 -6.36 -5.52 5.42
N LYS A 22 -7.41 -6.34 5.47
CA LYS A 22 -8.65 -6.01 6.20
C LYS A 22 -8.41 -6.10 7.70
N GLN A 23 -9.30 -5.48 8.46
CA GLN A 23 -9.20 -5.45 9.92
C GLN A 23 -9.37 -6.86 10.52
N GLU A 24 -10.32 -7.65 10.01
CA GLU A 24 -10.54 -9.04 10.44
C GLU A 24 -9.30 -9.90 10.16
N GLU A 25 -8.77 -9.83 8.94
CA GLU A 25 -7.56 -10.56 8.54
C GLU A 25 -6.35 -10.25 9.44
N MET A 26 -6.11 -8.96 9.71
CA MET A 26 -5.02 -8.55 10.59
C MET A 26 -5.26 -9.00 12.05
N ALA A 27 -6.49 -8.90 12.55
CA ALA A 27 -6.82 -9.34 13.91
C ALA A 27 -6.58 -10.84 14.09
N ASP A 28 -6.96 -11.65 13.10
CA ASP A 28 -6.73 -13.09 13.07
C ASP A 28 -5.22 -13.42 13.10
N ILE A 29 -4.42 -12.74 12.27
CA ILE A 29 -2.95 -12.91 12.24
C ILE A 29 -2.32 -12.53 13.59
N LEU A 30 -2.76 -11.41 14.18
CA LEU A 30 -2.27 -10.94 15.48
C LEU A 30 -2.81 -11.73 16.68
N LYS A 31 -3.75 -12.66 16.43
CA LYS A 31 -4.46 -13.47 17.42
C LYS A 31 -5.17 -12.62 18.48
N ILE A 32 -5.90 -11.59 18.04
CA ILE A 32 -6.72 -10.72 18.88
C ILE A 32 -8.15 -10.64 18.35
N ASP A 33 -9.08 -10.24 19.22
CA ASP A 33 -10.46 -9.97 18.79
C ASP A 33 -10.50 -8.79 17.79
N PRO A 34 -11.22 -8.88 16.66
CA PRO A 34 -11.37 -7.78 15.69
C PRO A 34 -11.85 -6.47 16.32
N LYS A 35 -12.70 -6.53 17.35
CA LYS A 35 -13.14 -5.35 18.12
C LYS A 35 -11.98 -4.70 18.87
N THR A 36 -11.03 -5.50 19.37
CA THR A 36 -9.81 -4.98 20.01
C THR A 36 -8.97 -4.20 19.01
N LEU A 37 -8.75 -4.75 17.81
CA LEU A 37 -8.03 -4.04 16.76
C LEU A 37 -8.75 -2.76 16.34
N SER A 38 -10.10 -2.80 16.25
CA SER A 38 -10.93 -1.61 15.97
C SER A 38 -10.77 -0.51 17.01
N LYS A 39 -10.84 -0.86 18.29
CA LYS A 39 -10.60 0.08 19.39
C LYS A 39 -9.20 0.66 19.37
N ILE A 40 -8.19 -0.15 19.02
CA ILE A 40 -6.81 0.34 18.87
C ILE A 40 -6.71 1.35 17.75
N GLU A 41 -7.22 1.02 16.56
CA GLU A 41 -7.17 1.89 15.39
C GLU A 41 -7.96 3.19 15.57
N ASN A 42 -9.02 3.16 16.37
CA ASN A 42 -9.82 4.34 16.73
C ASN A 42 -9.26 5.11 17.93
N ASN A 43 -8.09 4.74 18.46
CA ASN A 43 -7.45 5.34 19.65
C ASN A 43 -8.25 5.24 20.95
N GLU A 44 -9.20 4.30 21.03
CA GLU A 44 -9.97 4.02 22.24
C GLU A 44 -9.19 3.15 23.23
N VAL A 45 -8.29 2.31 22.73
CA VAL A 45 -7.47 1.39 23.53
C VAL A 45 -6.01 1.48 23.10
N GLN A 46 -5.11 1.61 24.06
CA GLN A 46 -3.69 1.59 23.78
C GLN A 46 -3.17 0.15 23.69
N PRO A 47 -2.48 -0.24 22.60
CA PRO A 47 -1.92 -1.58 22.48
C PRO A 47 -0.74 -1.76 23.44
N LYS A 48 -0.55 -2.99 23.93
CA LYS A 48 0.66 -3.38 24.68
C LYS A 48 1.85 -3.51 23.73
N ILE A 49 3.06 -3.37 24.25
CA ILE A 49 4.31 -3.47 23.46
C ILE A 49 4.40 -4.77 22.66
N ASP A 50 4.06 -5.90 23.29
CA ASP A 50 4.05 -7.23 22.64
C ASP A 50 3.10 -7.29 21.43
N LEU A 51 1.98 -6.56 21.45
CA LEU A 51 1.10 -6.47 20.28
C LEU A 51 1.71 -5.61 19.16
N ILE A 52 2.47 -4.56 19.53
CA ILE A 52 3.19 -3.72 18.57
C ILE A 52 4.30 -4.53 17.91
N GLU A 53 5.07 -5.31 18.68
CA GLU A 53 6.13 -6.20 18.19
C GLU A 53 5.58 -7.20 17.18
N ARG A 54 4.52 -7.93 17.54
CA ARG A 54 3.88 -8.85 16.58
C ARG A 54 3.35 -8.14 15.34
N PHE A 55 2.83 -6.93 15.49
CA PHE A 55 2.32 -6.16 14.35
C PHE A 55 3.42 -5.75 13.39
N VAL A 56 4.57 -5.27 13.89
CA VAL A 56 5.69 -4.90 13.03
C VAL A 56 6.34 -6.13 12.38
N ASP A 57 6.38 -7.26 13.08
CA ASP A 57 6.86 -8.54 12.53
C ASP A 57 6.00 -9.01 11.36
N VAL A 58 4.67 -8.96 11.49
CA VAL A 58 3.72 -9.34 10.42
C VAL A 58 3.92 -8.47 9.17
N LEU A 59 4.29 -7.20 9.36
CA LEU A 59 4.50 -6.26 8.27
C LEU A 59 5.95 -6.25 7.73
N ASN A 60 6.85 -7.01 8.37
CA ASN A 60 8.29 -7.03 8.12
C ASN A 60 8.91 -5.62 8.13
N ILE A 61 8.60 -4.85 9.18
CA ILE A 61 9.17 -3.52 9.43
C ILE A 61 9.80 -3.46 10.83
N SER A 62 10.69 -2.50 11.06
CA SER A 62 11.26 -2.32 12.40
C SER A 62 10.29 -1.57 13.32
N ILE A 63 10.46 -1.74 14.64
CA ILE A 63 9.75 -0.93 15.64
C ILE A 63 10.10 0.57 15.52
N GLU A 64 11.31 0.90 15.07
CA GLU A 64 11.69 2.28 14.80
C GLU A 64 10.88 2.84 13.63
N ASP A 65 10.72 2.09 12.54
CA ASP A 65 9.91 2.50 11.38
C ASP A 65 8.45 2.73 11.77
N PHE A 66 7.91 1.89 12.66
CA PHE A 66 6.57 2.06 13.20
C PHE A 66 6.42 3.44 13.88
N PHE A 67 7.38 3.85 14.71
CA PHE A 67 7.29 5.14 15.42
C PHE A 67 7.73 6.35 14.58
N ARG A 68 8.68 6.18 13.65
CA ARG A 68 9.14 7.18 12.66
C ARG A 68 8.09 7.52 11.61
N PHE A 69 7.02 6.73 11.52
CA PHE A 69 5.92 6.95 10.60
C PHE A 69 5.32 8.36 10.77
N SER A 70 5.70 9.25 9.87
CA SER A 70 5.17 10.61 9.68
C SER A 70 4.85 10.78 8.19
N GLU A 71 3.99 11.74 7.84
CA GLU A 71 3.36 11.91 6.51
C GLU A 71 4.33 11.81 5.31
N ASN A 72 5.64 12.00 5.51
CA ASN A 72 6.66 12.02 4.47
C ASN A 72 7.35 10.66 4.19
N ASN A 73 7.12 9.61 5.01
CA ASN A 73 7.86 8.33 4.90
C ASN A 73 7.09 7.20 4.19
N ILE A 74 5.91 7.48 3.63
CA ILE A 74 4.99 6.45 3.10
C ILE A 74 5.54 5.77 1.82
N PHE A 75 6.56 6.32 1.16
CA PHE A 75 7.00 5.89 -0.17
C PHE A 75 8.32 5.13 -0.25
N HIS A 76 9.09 4.97 0.84
CA HIS A 76 10.47 4.44 0.73
C HIS A 76 10.67 2.96 1.06
N ASN A 77 9.73 2.26 1.72
CA ASN A 77 10.00 0.91 2.26
C ASN A 77 9.42 -0.26 1.44
N ASN A 78 9.12 -0.06 0.16
CA ASN A 78 8.83 -1.18 -0.78
C ASN A 78 10.00 -1.50 -1.72
N ILE A 79 11.19 -0.91 -1.51
CA ILE A 79 12.41 -1.21 -2.27
C ILE A 79 13.34 -2.04 -1.39
N HIS A 80 12.97 -3.29 -1.12
CA HIS A 80 13.94 -4.27 -0.67
C HIS A 80 13.58 -5.64 -1.25
N GLU A 81 13.76 -5.74 -2.57
CA GLU A 81 14.25 -6.99 -3.16
C GLU A 81 15.49 -6.66 -3.98
N SER A 82 16.63 -7.19 -3.52
CA SER A 82 17.88 -7.39 -4.28
C SER A 82 18.56 -6.17 -4.90
N SER A 83 19.37 -5.45 -4.11
CA SER A 83 20.78 -5.16 -4.46
C SER A 83 21.42 -4.25 -3.40
N GLN A 84 22.57 -4.69 -2.90
CA GLN A 84 23.53 -3.85 -2.20
C GLN A 84 24.03 -2.78 -3.20
N PHE A 85 23.48 -1.57 -3.21
CA PHE A 85 24.15 -0.42 -3.85
C PHE A 85 23.77 0.90 -3.15
N GLU A 86 24.80 1.46 -2.49
CA GLU A 86 25.05 2.88 -2.27
C GLU A 86 23.98 3.72 -1.55
N LEU A 87 24.11 3.71 -0.21
CA LEU A 87 24.16 4.96 0.55
C LEU A 87 25.10 5.92 -0.17
N ASN A 88 24.59 6.86 -0.98
CA ASN A 88 25.18 8.17 -1.32
C ASN A 88 24.26 8.93 -2.29
N ASN A 89 23.93 10.18 -1.97
CA ASN A 89 23.31 11.19 -2.86
C ASN A 89 21.80 11.15 -3.19
N THR A 90 20.92 10.91 -2.22
CA THR A 90 19.54 11.40 -2.38
C THR A 90 19.48 12.90 -2.11
N LYS A 91 19.47 13.69 -3.19
CA LYS A 91 18.89 15.03 -3.21
C LYS A 91 17.57 14.99 -2.43
N LEU A 92 17.41 15.91 -1.49
CA LEU A 92 16.14 16.11 -0.78
C LEU A 92 15.12 16.63 -1.80
N VAL A 93 14.48 15.72 -2.52
CA VAL A 93 13.44 16.02 -3.51
C VAL A 93 12.21 16.48 -2.73
N SER A 94 11.61 17.61 -3.11
CA SER A 94 10.43 18.12 -2.41
C SER A 94 9.28 17.11 -2.50
N SER A 95 8.43 17.08 -1.47
CA SER A 95 7.25 16.21 -1.45
C SER A 95 6.37 16.38 -2.71
N ASP A 96 6.37 17.58 -3.30
CA ASP A 96 5.63 17.90 -4.52
C ASP A 96 6.19 17.18 -5.75
N GLU A 97 7.51 17.08 -5.89
CA GLU A 97 8.13 16.43 -7.05
C GLU A 97 7.97 14.91 -7.01
N ILE A 98 7.94 14.31 -5.81
CA ILE A 98 7.61 12.88 -5.63
C ILE A 98 6.15 12.63 -6.01
N TYR A 99 5.24 13.48 -5.55
CA TYR A 99 3.81 13.35 -5.86
C TYR A 99 3.52 13.51 -7.35
N LEU A 100 4.20 14.45 -8.02
CA LEU A 100 4.10 14.63 -9.46
C LEU A 100 4.59 13.40 -10.25
N LYS A 101 5.73 12.81 -9.86
CA LYS A 101 6.23 11.57 -10.48
C LYS A 101 5.26 10.41 -10.30
N LEU A 102 4.66 10.30 -9.11
CA LEU A 102 3.64 9.27 -8.84
C LEU A 102 2.40 9.46 -9.72
N LEU A 103 1.92 10.69 -9.88
CA LEU A 103 0.78 10.99 -10.75
C LEU A 103 1.08 10.62 -12.21
N GLU A 104 2.26 10.98 -12.71
CA GLU A 104 2.68 10.67 -14.08
C GLU A 104 2.75 9.14 -14.32
N GLU A 105 3.28 8.38 -13.36
CA GLU A 105 3.33 6.92 -13.43
C GLU A 105 1.93 6.30 -13.42
N LYS A 106 1.01 6.84 -12.60
CA LYS A 106 -0.38 6.40 -12.55
C LYS A 106 -1.10 6.67 -13.87
N GLU A 107 -0.89 7.83 -14.49
CA GLU A 107 -1.44 8.16 -15.80
C GLU A 107 -0.93 7.21 -16.89
N LYS A 108 0.37 6.93 -16.92
CA LYS A 108 0.96 5.95 -17.87
C LYS A 108 0.31 4.58 -17.71
N ARG A 109 0.15 4.10 -16.48
CA ARG A 109 -0.47 2.81 -16.19
C ARG A 109 -1.95 2.76 -16.55
N ILE A 110 -2.67 3.88 -16.46
CA ILE A 110 -4.05 4.00 -16.94
C ILE A 110 -4.08 3.89 -18.46
N GLN A 111 -3.23 4.65 -19.17
CA GLN A 111 -3.15 4.61 -20.63
C GLN A 111 -2.81 3.21 -21.16
N GLU A 112 -1.91 2.49 -20.50
CA GLU A 112 -1.59 1.09 -20.86
C GLU A 112 -2.79 0.17 -20.70
N LYS A 113 -3.56 0.33 -19.62
CA LYS A 113 -4.77 -0.46 -19.38
C LYS A 113 -5.86 -0.16 -20.41
N ASP A 114 -6.03 1.10 -20.80
CA ASP A 114 -7.01 1.50 -21.80
C ASP A 114 -6.67 0.91 -23.17
N LYS A 115 -5.39 0.93 -23.56
CA LYS A 115 -4.91 0.26 -24.79
C LYS A 115 -5.19 -1.24 -24.76
N LEU A 116 -4.85 -1.91 -23.65
CA LEU A 116 -5.09 -3.34 -23.51
C LEU A 116 -6.59 -3.68 -23.57
N LEU A 117 -7.45 -2.82 -23.00
CA LEU A 117 -8.90 -2.99 -23.05
C LEU A 117 -9.41 -2.85 -24.50
N GLU A 118 -8.88 -1.89 -25.26
CA GLU A 118 -9.23 -1.70 -26.66
C GLU A 118 -8.82 -2.90 -27.53
N GLU A 119 -7.61 -3.42 -27.34
CA GLU A 119 -7.12 -4.63 -28.03
C GLU A 119 -8.00 -5.85 -27.72
N LYS A 120 -8.36 -6.04 -26.45
CA LYS A 120 -9.26 -7.12 -26.03
C LYS A 120 -10.64 -6.99 -26.65
N ASN A 121 -11.19 -5.79 -26.72
CA ASN A 121 -12.49 -5.55 -27.36
C ASN A 121 -12.46 -5.89 -28.86
N LYS A 122 -11.40 -5.48 -29.58
CA LYS A 122 -11.20 -5.83 -30.99
C LYS A 122 -11.11 -7.34 -31.21
N LEU A 123 -10.39 -8.05 -30.35
CA LEU A 123 -10.29 -9.51 -30.40
C LEU A 123 -11.64 -10.19 -30.13
N ILE A 124 -12.40 -9.69 -29.16
CA ILE A 124 -13.74 -10.20 -28.87
C ILE A 124 -14.65 -10.03 -30.08
N GLU A 125 -14.63 -8.86 -30.72
CA GLU A 125 -15.41 -8.60 -31.94
C GLU A 125 -15.02 -9.53 -33.10
N SER A 126 -13.72 -9.77 -33.31
CA SER A 126 -13.27 -10.69 -34.38
C SER A 126 -13.72 -12.12 -34.11
N LEU A 127 -13.62 -12.60 -32.88
CA LEU A 127 -14.08 -13.93 -32.48
C LEU A 127 -15.60 -14.09 -32.64
N TYR A 128 -16.38 -13.07 -32.29
CA TYR A 128 -17.82 -13.06 -32.52
C TYR A 128 -18.17 -13.16 -34.02
N LEU A 129 -17.39 -12.50 -34.88
CA LEU A 129 -17.61 -12.53 -36.32
C LEU A 129 -17.29 -13.92 -36.92
N GLU A 130 -16.18 -14.54 -36.51
CA GLU A 130 -15.82 -15.91 -36.92
C GLU A 130 -16.86 -16.94 -36.48
N LEU A 131 -17.33 -16.87 -35.22
CA LEU A 131 -18.38 -17.76 -34.72
C LEU A 131 -19.71 -17.62 -35.47
N LYS A 132 -20.02 -16.43 -35.99
CA LYS A 132 -21.21 -16.18 -36.80
C LYS A 132 -21.07 -16.75 -38.22
N GLN A 133 -19.87 -16.70 -38.80
CA GLN A 133 -19.59 -17.23 -40.14
C GLN A 133 -19.53 -18.77 -40.16
N ASN A 134 -19.09 -19.40 -39.07
CA ASN A 134 -18.94 -20.86 -38.95
C ASN A 134 -20.23 -21.60 -38.51
N LYS A 135 -21.40 -20.94 -38.49
CA LYS A 135 -22.70 -21.53 -38.15
C LYS A 135 -23.54 -21.95 -39.38
N ILE A 136 -22.89 -22.34 -40.48
CA ILE A 136 -23.53 -22.94 -41.66
C ILE A 136 -23.43 -24.46 -41.56
#